data_AF-A0A9N9SXB3-F1
#
_entry.id   AF-A0A9N9SXB3-F1
#
_cell.length_a   1.000
_cell.length_b   1.000
_cell.length_c   1.000
_cell.angle_alpha   90.00
_cell.angle_beta   90.00
_cell.angle_gamma   90.00
#
_symmetry.space_group_name_H-M   'P 1'
#
loop_
_entity.id
_entity.type
_entity.pdbx_description
1 polymer ?
#
loop_
_entity_poly.entity_id
_entity_poly.type
_entity_poly.pdbx_seq_one_letter_code
_entity_poly.pdbx_strand_id
1 'polypeptide(L)'
;MREEMEEVLKEMRDLEVALLTKTDALKLAETRLENRLYRAGVELCCDEPEKGLKEEVLQLRQTRKDLQDKIDCATATYNALEEQKVRIDKNLDDKCKGLMTDIRSLGMRIRLRTGEFGGSATSNDRYIQLTRMEEIPPS
;
A
#
# COMPACT_ATOMS: atom_id res chain seq x y z
N MET A 1 6.00 -1.98 -5.84
CA MET A 1 5.18 -1.82 -4.62
C MET A 1 5.63 -2.68 -3.46
N ARG A 2 5.57 -4.03 -3.50
CA ARG A 2 5.99 -4.84 -2.32
C ARG A 2 7.46 -4.59 -1.95
N GLU A 3 8.36 -4.70 -2.94
CA GLU A 3 9.80 -4.46 -2.75
C GLU A 3 10.07 -3.01 -2.31
N GLU A 4 9.44 -2.03 -2.97
CA GLU A 4 9.56 -0.61 -2.59
C GLU A 4 9.11 -0.34 -1.14
N MET A 5 7.99 -0.94 -0.70
CA MET A 5 7.51 -0.83 0.67
C MET A 5 8.48 -1.48 1.67
N GLU A 6 9.11 -2.60 1.29
CA GLU A 6 10.10 -3.28 2.14
C GLU A 6 11.39 -2.45 2.27
N GLU A 7 11.86 -1.84 1.18
CA GLU A 7 12.99 -0.92 1.21
C GLU A 7 12.71 0.31 2.08
N VAL A 8 11.53 0.93 1.96
CA VAL A 8 11.14 2.07 2.81
C VAL A 8 11.09 1.66 4.29
N LEU A 9 10.55 0.48 4.61
CA LEU A 9 10.54 -0.03 5.99
C LEU A 9 11.96 -0.27 6.53
N LYS A 10 12.88 -0.72 5.67
CA LYS A 10 14.28 -0.89 6.04
C LYS A 10 14.95 0.47 6.30
N GLU A 11 14.74 1.43 5.41
CA GLU A 11 15.22 2.81 5.59
C GLU A 11 14.71 3.42 6.89
N MET A 12 13.42 3.26 7.21
CA MET A 12 12.84 3.72 8.48
C MET A 12 13.55 3.12 9.69
N ARG A 13 13.80 1.79 9.69
CA ARG A 13 14.53 1.14 10.79
C ARG A 13 15.96 1.67 10.92
N ASP A 14 16.66 1.86 9.80
CA ASP A 14 18.02 2.39 9.80
C ASP A 14 18.06 3.83 10.33
N LEU A 15 17.07 4.65 9.97
CA LEU A 15 16.90 6.02 10.47
C LEU A 15 16.59 6.04 11.98
N GLU A 16 15.74 5.14 12.48
CA GLU A 16 15.44 5.01 13.91
C GLU A 16 16.68 4.61 14.72
N VAL A 17 17.48 3.67 14.23
CA VAL A 17 18.75 3.27 14.86
C VAL A 17 19.74 4.44 14.86
N ALA A 18 19.83 5.19 13.76
CA ALA A 18 20.66 6.39 13.70
C ALA A 18 20.19 7.45 14.70
N LEU A 19 18.88 7.66 14.82
CA LEU A 19 18.28 8.60 15.76
C LEU A 19 18.59 8.22 17.21
N LEU A 20 18.48 6.94 17.55
CA LEU A 20 18.83 6.42 18.87
C LEU A 20 20.31 6.66 19.18
N THR A 21 21.19 6.32 18.23
CA THR A 21 22.65 6.51 18.38
C THR A 21 23.00 7.98 18.61
N LYS A 22 22.37 8.91 17.87
CA LYS A 22 22.57 10.36 18.07
C LYS A 22 21.97 10.86 19.38
N THR A 23 20.87 10.27 19.82
CA THR A 23 20.26 10.58 21.12
C THR A 23 21.17 10.18 22.28
N ASP A 24 21.82 9.03 22.21
CA ASP A 24 22.76 8.59 23.24
C ASP A 24 24.05 9.41 23.25
N ALA A 25 24.56 9.78 22.06
CA ALA A 25 25.68 10.72 21.95
C ALA A 25 25.34 12.09 22.57
N LEU A 26 24.12 12.59 22.35
CA LEU A 26 23.67 13.85 22.93
C LEU A 26 23.60 13.78 24.46
N LYS A 27 23.00 12.71 25.02
CA LYS A 27 22.95 12.51 26.48
C LYS A 27 24.36 12.55 27.07
N LEU A 28 25.31 11.86 26.44
CA LEU A 28 26.70 11.85 26.89
C LEU A 28 27.32 13.26 26.85
N ALA A 29 27.09 14.02 25.77
CA ALA A 29 27.59 15.39 25.65
C ALA A 29 26.97 16.32 26.71
N GLU A 30 25.67 16.20 26.96
CA GLU A 30 24.94 16.96 27.98
C GLU A 30 25.45 16.62 29.40
N THR A 31 25.61 15.34 29.74
CA THR A 31 26.17 14.91 31.03
C THR A 31 27.62 15.40 31.21
N ARG A 32 28.43 15.40 30.15
CA ARG A 32 29.80 15.96 30.20
C ARG A 32 29.80 17.46 30.46
N LEU A 33 28.86 18.18 29.87
CA LEU A 33 28.72 19.61 30.05
C LEU A 33 28.23 19.94 31.47
N GLU A 34 27.28 19.17 31.99
CA GLU A 34 26.83 19.25 33.37
C GLU A 34 27.97 18.97 34.37
N ASN A 35 28.76 17.91 34.18
CA ASN A 35 29.90 17.60 35.04
C ASN A 35 30.94 18.73 35.10
N ARG A 36 31.10 19.49 34.02
CA ARG A 36 31.99 20.67 33.99
C ARG A 36 31.46 21.82 34.84
N LEU A 37 30.14 21.96 34.99
CA LEU A 37 29.52 22.99 35.85
C LEU A 37 29.77 22.74 37.35
N TYR A 38 29.99 21.48 37.75
CA TYR A 38 30.21 21.10 39.15
C TYR A 38 31.69 21.10 39.59
N ARG A 39 32.64 21.49 38.73
CA ARG A 39 34.06 21.60 39.13
C ARG A 39 34.21 22.68 40.20
N ALA A 40 34.70 22.29 41.38
CA ALA A 40 34.99 23.19 42.48
C ALA A 40 36.39 23.83 42.33
N GLY A 41 36.54 25.08 42.77
CA GLY A 41 37.83 25.78 42.84
C GLY A 41 37.94 27.01 41.93
N VAL A 42 39.19 27.39 41.60
CA VAL A 42 39.55 28.59 40.80
C VAL A 42 39.56 28.27 39.28
N GLU A 43 39.30 27.03 38.88
CA GLU A 43 39.30 26.62 37.47
C GLU A 43 38.03 27.10 36.74
N LEU A 44 38.17 28.19 35.99
CA LEU A 44 37.14 28.64 35.06
C LEU A 44 37.13 27.70 33.83
N CYS A 45 36.05 26.97 33.61
CA CYS A 45 35.95 25.96 32.55
C CYS A 45 35.68 26.51 31.15
N CYS A 46 35.63 27.83 30.96
CA CYS A 46 35.44 28.53 29.68
C CYS A 46 36.59 28.34 28.67
N ASP A 47 37.08 27.12 28.56
CA ASP A 47 38.14 26.66 27.69
C ASP A 47 37.60 26.26 26.32
N GLU A 48 38.51 26.02 25.39
CA GLU A 48 38.16 25.61 24.03
C GLU A 48 37.37 24.27 23.99
N PRO A 49 37.70 23.27 24.82
CA PRO A 49 36.87 22.07 24.96
C PRO A 49 35.41 22.32 25.38
N GLU A 50 35.12 23.26 26.29
CA GLU A 50 33.73 23.59 26.68
C GLU A 50 32.95 24.21 25.53
N LYS A 51 33.57 25.11 24.76
CA LYS A 51 32.94 25.69 23.55
C LYS A 51 32.65 24.62 22.52
N GLY A 52 33.62 23.76 22.21
CA GLY A 52 33.45 22.65 21.27
C GLY A 52 32.33 21.70 21.69
N LEU A 53 32.19 21.43 22.99
CA LEU A 53 31.11 20.59 23.50
C LEU A 53 29.73 21.24 23.36
N LYS A 54 29.61 22.57 23.56
CA LYS A 54 28.37 23.32 23.32
C LYS A 54 27.97 23.29 21.85
N GLU A 55 28.93 23.46 20.96
CA GLU A 55 28.71 23.35 19.51
C GLU A 55 28.28 21.94 19.12
N GLU A 56 28.93 20.91 19.65
CA GLU A 56 28.56 19.51 19.43
C GLU A 56 27.11 19.23 19.87
N VAL A 57 26.70 19.71 21.06
CA VAL A 57 25.32 19.58 21.54
C VAL A 57 24.33 20.23 20.57
N LEU A 58 24.63 21.43 20.06
CA LEU A 58 23.78 22.10 19.08
C LEU A 58 23.67 21.30 17.77
N GLN A 59 24.80 20.81 17.26
CA GLN A 59 24.85 20.00 16.04
C GLN A 59 24.11 18.68 16.21
N LEU A 60 24.25 18.00 17.35
CA LEU A 60 23.54 16.75 17.65
C LEU A 60 22.03 16.97 17.74
N ARG A 61 21.59 18.08 18.35
CA ARG A 61 20.16 18.45 18.40
C ARG A 61 19.59 18.72 17.02
N GLN A 62 20.33 19.44 16.17
CA GLN A 62 19.92 19.68 14.79
C GLN A 62 19.86 18.38 13.99
N THR A 63 20.91 17.56 14.05
CA THR A 63 20.96 16.27 13.36
C THR A 63 19.80 15.35 13.79
N ARG A 64 19.46 15.34 15.07
CA ARG A 64 18.33 14.56 15.59
C ARG A 64 17.00 15.04 15.03
N LYS A 65 16.81 16.36 14.91
CA LYS A 65 15.62 16.93 14.26
C LYS A 65 15.55 16.53 12.79
N ASP A 66 16.65 16.65 12.06
CA ASP A 66 16.70 16.28 10.63
C ASP A 66 16.41 14.78 10.42
N LEU A 67 16.89 13.92 11.33
CA LEU A 67 16.57 12.49 11.31
C LEU A 67 15.09 12.21 11.57
N GLN A 68 14.47 12.93 12.52
CA GLN A 68 13.03 12.81 12.77
C GLN A 68 12.21 13.25 11.55
N ASP A 69 12.56 14.40 10.95
CA ASP A 69 11.88 14.91 9.77
C ASP A 69 11.97 13.89 8.61
N LYS A 70 13.09 13.17 8.47
CA LYS A 70 13.25 12.09 7.49
C LYS A 70 12.38 10.87 7.79
N ILE A 71 12.28 10.47 9.05
CA ILE A 71 11.39 9.37 9.47
C ILE A 71 9.94 9.71 9.14
N ASP A 72 9.52 10.96 9.40
CA ASP A 72 8.17 11.41 9.11
C ASP A 72 7.90 11.40 7.59
N CYS A 73 8.87 11.85 6.79
CA CYS A 73 8.80 11.77 5.32
C CYS A 73 8.71 10.33 4.80
N ALA A 74 9.52 9.42 5.34
CA ALA A 74 9.52 8.00 4.96
C ALA A 74 8.19 7.33 5.33
N THR A 75 7.66 7.64 6.51
CA THR A 75 6.33 7.17 6.97
C THR A 75 5.21 7.65 6.04
N ALA A 76 5.22 8.93 5.65
CA ALA A 76 4.25 9.47 4.72
C ALA A 76 4.32 8.78 3.35
N THR A 77 5.55 8.49 2.88
CA THR A 77 5.77 7.75 1.63
C THR A 77 5.24 6.32 1.70
N TYR A 78 5.49 5.63 2.81
CA TYR A 78 4.97 4.28 3.05
C TYR A 78 3.43 4.24 3.01
N ASN A 79 2.78 5.16 3.72
CA ASN A 79 1.31 5.25 3.76
C ASN A 79 0.73 5.51 2.37
N ALA A 80 1.37 6.37 1.58
CA ALA A 80 0.97 6.63 0.20
C ALA A 80 1.07 5.36 -0.65
N LEU A 81 2.18 4.60 -0.57
CA LEU A 81 2.34 3.34 -1.29
C LEU A 81 1.27 2.30 -0.90
N GLU A 82 0.94 2.22 0.39
CA GLU A 82 -0.11 1.33 0.88
C GLU A 82 -1.48 1.70 0.31
N GLU A 83 -1.84 2.98 0.31
CA GLU A 83 -3.10 3.45 -0.29
C GLU A 83 -3.16 3.13 -1.79
N GLN A 84 -2.06 3.34 -2.51
CA GLN A 84 -2.00 3.02 -3.93
C GLN A 84 -2.19 1.52 -4.19
N LYS A 85 -1.60 0.67 -3.34
CA LYS A 85 -1.76 -0.79 -3.42
C LYS A 85 -3.24 -1.17 -3.25
N VAL A 86 -3.90 -0.68 -2.20
CA VAL A 86 -5.33 -0.96 -1.95
C VAL A 86 -6.19 -0.53 -3.16
N ARG A 87 -5.88 0.63 -3.74
CA ARG A 87 -6.58 1.13 -4.93
C ARG A 87 -6.40 0.21 -6.14
N ILE A 88 -5.18 -0.30 -6.35
CA ILE A 88 -4.90 -1.24 -7.45
C ILE A 88 -5.63 -2.56 -7.23
N ASP A 89 -5.60 -3.10 -6.01
CA ASP A 89 -6.27 -4.36 -5.67
C ASP A 89 -7.78 -4.26 -5.92
N LYS A 90 -8.41 -3.16 -5.51
CA LYS A 90 -9.83 -2.89 -5.81
C LYS A 90 -10.10 -2.80 -7.30
N ASN A 91 -9.29 -2.05 -8.05
CA ASN A 91 -9.45 -1.92 -9.50
C ASN A 91 -9.31 -3.27 -10.21
N LEU A 92 -8.43 -4.15 -9.71
CA LEU A 92 -8.24 -5.49 -10.25
C LEU A 92 -9.49 -6.34 -10.00
N ASP A 93 -10.03 -6.32 -8.78
CA ASP A 93 -11.27 -7.03 -8.43
C ASP A 93 -12.46 -6.56 -9.27
N ASP A 94 -12.64 -5.25 -9.45
CA ASP A 94 -13.71 -4.70 -10.29
C ASP A 94 -13.56 -5.12 -11.76
N LYS A 95 -12.33 -5.15 -12.29
CA LYS A 95 -12.05 -5.67 -13.64
C LYS A 95 -12.35 -7.16 -13.75
N CYS A 96 -11.99 -7.97 -12.75
CA CYS A 96 -12.30 -9.40 -12.71
C CYS A 96 -13.82 -9.63 -12.72
N LYS A 97 -14.59 -8.88 -11.93
CA LYS A 97 -16.06 -8.94 -11.93
C LYS A 97 -16.67 -8.55 -13.27
N GLY A 98 -16.14 -7.49 -13.89
CA GLY A 98 -16.55 -7.06 -15.24
C GLY A 98 -16.33 -8.19 -16.25
N LEU A 99 -15.12 -8.76 -16.28
CA LEU A 99 -14.78 -9.86 -17.17
C LEU A 99 -15.66 -11.10 -16.95
N MET A 100 -15.92 -11.50 -15.70
CA MET A 100 -16.83 -12.61 -15.40
C MET A 100 -18.24 -12.36 -15.90
N THR A 101 -18.71 -11.12 -15.79
CA THR A 101 -20.03 -10.71 -16.30
C THR A 101 -20.07 -10.82 -17.82
N ASP A 102 -19.02 -10.38 -18.51
CA ASP A 102 -18.91 -10.49 -19.97
C ASP A 102 -18.87 -11.95 -20.43
N ILE A 103 -18.08 -12.80 -19.78
CA ILE A 103 -18.02 -14.24 -20.03
C ILE A 103 -19.41 -14.87 -19.89
N ARG A 104 -20.12 -14.57 -18.79
CA ARG A 104 -21.47 -15.08 -18.57
C ARG A 104 -22.45 -14.61 -19.66
N SER A 105 -22.36 -13.34 -20.06
CA SER A 105 -23.21 -12.77 -21.12
C SER A 105 -22.97 -13.44 -22.48
N LEU A 106 -21.71 -13.71 -22.82
CA LEU A 106 -21.32 -14.44 -24.02
C LEU A 106 -21.81 -15.88 -23.98
N GLY A 107 -21.63 -16.58 -22.85
CA GLY A 107 -22.16 -17.92 -22.65
C GLY A 107 -23.67 -18.00 -22.85
N MET A 108 -24.42 -17.05 -22.28
CA MET A 108 -25.87 -16.96 -22.50
C MET A 108 -26.23 -16.73 -23.97
N ARG A 109 -25.53 -15.82 -24.66
CA ARG A 109 -25.74 -15.58 -26.10
C ARG A 109 -25.46 -16.83 -26.95
N ILE A 110 -24.39 -17.57 -26.66
CA ILE A 110 -24.06 -18.82 -27.36
C ILE A 110 -25.21 -19.83 -27.19
N ARG A 111 -25.67 -20.06 -25.95
CA ARG A 111 -26.75 -21.01 -25.65
C ARG A 111 -28.07 -20.65 -26.34
N LEU A 112 -28.40 -19.37 -26.43
CA LEU A 112 -29.55 -18.90 -27.19
C LEU A 112 -29.40 -19.15 -28.69
N ARG A 113 -28.18 -19.03 -29.23
CA ARG A 113 -27.87 -19.28 -30.65
C ARG A 113 -27.89 -20.77 -31.01
N THR A 114 -27.36 -21.64 -30.14
CA THR A 114 -27.33 -23.10 -30.36
C THR A 114 -28.67 -23.78 -30.07
N GLY A 115 -29.69 -23.02 -29.65
CA GLY A 115 -31.04 -23.55 -29.44
C GLY A 115 -31.19 -24.40 -28.18
N GLU A 116 -30.22 -24.42 -27.26
CA GLU A 116 -30.31 -25.18 -26.01
C GLU A 116 -31.43 -24.68 -25.09
N PHE A 117 -31.88 -23.44 -25.27
CA PHE A 117 -33.06 -22.86 -24.62
C PHE A 117 -34.32 -22.87 -25.50
N GLY A 118 -34.19 -23.20 -26.78
CA GLY A 118 -35.33 -23.52 -27.62
C GLY A 118 -35.84 -24.87 -27.17
N GLY A 119 -36.85 -24.87 -26.30
CA GLY A 119 -37.43 -26.09 -25.74
C GLY A 119 -37.62 -27.14 -26.84
N SER A 120 -37.29 -28.40 -26.52
CA SER A 120 -37.63 -29.56 -27.35
C SER A 120 -39.00 -29.34 -27.97
N ALA A 121 -39.08 -29.38 -29.31
CA ALA A 121 -40.27 -29.09 -30.10
C ALA A 121 -41.53 -29.45 -29.32
N THR A 122 -42.21 -28.42 -28.78
CA THR A 122 -43.34 -28.67 -27.90
C THR A 122 -44.41 -29.42 -28.68
N SER A 123 -45.21 -30.24 -28.00
CA SER A 123 -46.23 -31.09 -28.62
C SER A 123 -47.11 -30.38 -29.66
N ASN A 124 -47.24 -29.05 -29.56
CA ASN A 124 -48.02 -28.21 -30.45
C ASN A 124 -47.37 -27.96 -31.82
N ASP A 125 -46.04 -27.93 -31.94
CA ASP A 125 -45.36 -27.75 -33.24
C ASP A 125 -45.53 -28.99 -34.15
N ARG A 126 -45.75 -30.17 -33.55
CA ARG A 126 -46.04 -31.41 -34.29
C ARG A 126 -47.45 -31.44 -34.89
N TYR A 127 -48.43 -30.79 -34.26
CA TYR A 127 -49.82 -30.78 -34.74
C TYR A 127 -50.06 -29.87 -35.95
N ILE A 128 -49.19 -28.86 -36.16
CA ILE A 128 -49.27 -27.98 -37.33
C ILE A 128 -48.91 -28.74 -38.63
N GLN A 129 -48.12 -29.82 -38.54
CA GLN A 129 -47.76 -30.63 -39.72
C GLN A 129 -48.83 -31.66 -40.10
N LEU A 130 -49.58 -32.23 -39.15
CA LEU A 130 -50.66 -33.18 -39.43
C LEU A 130 -51.86 -32.52 -40.12
N THR A 131 -52.23 -31.31 -39.71
CA THR A 131 -53.38 -30.59 -40.28
C THR A 131 -53.14 -30.19 -41.75
N ARG A 132 -51.88 -30.13 -42.21
CA ARG A 132 -51.52 -29.84 -43.61
C ARG A 132 -51.49 -31.08 -44.52
N MET A 133 -51.64 -32.29 -43.98
CA MET A 133 -51.62 -33.53 -44.75
C MET A 133 -53.01 -34.13 -44.98
N GLU A 134 -54.06 -33.61 -44.33
CA GLU A 134 -55.45 -34.01 -44.54
C GLU A 134 -56.19 -33.05 -45.48
N GLU A 135 -55.75 -32.95 -46.74
CA GLU A 135 -56.66 -32.61 -47.83
C GLU A 135 -57.07 -33.93 -48.50
N ILE A 136 -58.17 -34.52 -48.02
CA ILE A 136 -58.81 -35.68 -48.64
C ILE A 136 -59.49 -35.20 -49.93
N PRO A 137 -59.14 -35.70 -51.13
CA PRO A 137 -59.86 -35.35 -52.34
C PRO A 137 -61.28 -35.94 -52.32
N PRO A 138 -62.30 -35.20 -52.80
CA PRO A 138 -63.69 -35.64 -52.73
C PRO A 138 -64.00 -36.77 -53.72
N SER A 139 -65.08 -37.47 -53.38
CA SER A 139 -65.59 -38.78 -53.83
C SER A 139 -65.75 -38.98 -55.34
#